data_AF-A0A8H3CL78-F1
#
_entry.id   AF-A0A8H3CL78-F1
#
_cell.length_a   1.000
_cell.length_b   1.000
_cell.length_c   1.000
_cell.angle_alpha   90.00
_cell.angle_beta   90.00
_cell.angle_gamma   90.00
#
_symmetry.space_group_name_H-M   'P 1'
#
loop_
_entity.id
_entity.type
_entity.pdbx_description
1 polymer ?
#
loop_
_entity_poly.entity_id
_entity_poly.type
_entity_poly.pdbx_seq_one_letter_code
_entity_poly.pdbx_strand_id
1 'polypeptide(L)'
;MTVPQSNEIHQQWGSTITEYPKFYSNTSLSGNSEAPVDETDRAIGRDVALRTIEQICMMDHSSIEEPCNTELVNYITLEQLRCISKLARCPGELDNFALPRLVAGCVTLMVSIKPSPFHYEYGYLCFRIIVIAINTCLLKHGRDSTEPLRIPTYFPNNYLTDLWTETAILLKAELAGYSEVFFEKTDMRSGPRTAPYLEALRLDVLLALLHDNQKNFTILLKEANSLGLSGLMYVLLKFVEKNKADMSEEQYQERFLIPYTRIFYRYRLFVPDFPFELDTEVDL
;
A
#
# COMPACT_ATOMS: atom_id res chain seq x y z
N MET A 1 5.14 25.38 -35.86
CA MET A 1 4.01 24.42 -35.87
C MET A 1 4.28 23.42 -34.77
N THR A 2 3.60 23.56 -33.64
CA THR A 2 3.69 22.66 -32.48
C THR A 2 2.86 21.42 -32.78
N VAL A 3 3.52 20.27 -32.79
CA VAL A 3 2.89 18.95 -32.83
C VAL A 3 2.09 18.78 -31.53
N PRO A 4 0.81 18.36 -31.56
CA PRO A 4 0.10 18.07 -30.33
C PRO A 4 0.76 16.85 -29.70
N GLN A 5 1.29 17.01 -28.48
CA GLN A 5 1.67 15.87 -27.63
C GLN A 5 0.41 15.03 -27.43
N SER A 6 0.37 13.85 -28.03
CA SER A 6 -0.65 12.85 -27.74
C SER A 6 -0.64 12.60 -26.23
N ASN A 7 -1.82 12.64 -25.59
CA ASN A 7 -2.01 12.08 -24.27
C ASN A 7 -1.77 10.56 -24.40
N GLU A 8 -0.54 10.13 -24.15
CA GLU A 8 -0.07 8.76 -24.37
C GLU A 8 -0.64 7.84 -23.28
N ILE A 9 -1.84 7.30 -23.53
CA ILE A 9 -2.35 6.16 -22.77
C ILE A 9 -1.54 4.93 -23.20
N HIS A 10 -0.81 4.33 -22.27
CA HIS A 10 -0.09 3.08 -22.53
C HIS A 10 -1.07 1.91 -22.54
N GLN A 11 -1.08 1.11 -23.60
CA GLN A 11 -2.08 0.04 -23.78
C GLN A 11 -2.14 -0.95 -22.61
N GLN A 12 -0.99 -1.27 -22.01
CA GLN A 12 -0.90 -2.20 -20.89
C GLN A 12 -0.99 -1.52 -19.52
N TRP A 13 -0.50 -0.29 -19.40
CA TRP A 13 -0.22 0.32 -18.08
C TRP A 13 -1.12 1.53 -17.76
N GLY A 14 -1.92 1.97 -18.73
CA GLY A 14 -2.90 3.03 -18.54
C GLY A 14 -2.32 4.44 -18.72
N SER A 15 -3.01 5.40 -18.12
CA SER A 15 -2.63 6.81 -18.16
C SER A 15 -1.31 7.07 -17.44
N THR A 16 -0.63 8.13 -17.82
CA THR A 16 0.65 8.55 -17.22
C THR A 16 0.44 9.42 -15.97
N ILE A 17 1.52 9.69 -15.24
CA ILE A 17 1.52 10.46 -13.99
C ILE A 17 0.98 11.89 -14.10
N THR A 18 0.87 12.44 -15.32
CA THR A 18 0.26 13.76 -15.54
C THR A 18 -1.27 13.72 -15.54
N GLU A 19 -1.86 12.54 -15.69
CA GLU A 19 -3.30 12.36 -15.83
C GLU A 19 -3.89 11.52 -14.71
N TYR A 20 -3.33 10.33 -14.45
CA TYR A 20 -4.00 9.36 -13.58
C TYR A 20 -4.26 9.89 -12.16
N PRO A 21 -3.37 10.68 -11.50
CA PRO A 21 -3.62 11.11 -10.12
C PRO A 21 -4.95 11.86 -9.95
N LYS A 22 -5.39 12.56 -11.00
CA LYS A 22 -6.66 13.32 -11.00
C LYS A 22 -7.88 12.42 -10.85
N PHE A 23 -7.84 11.19 -11.33
CA PHE A 23 -8.93 10.22 -11.18
C PHE A 23 -8.99 9.61 -9.78
N TYR A 24 -7.89 9.68 -9.04
CA TYR A 24 -7.76 9.07 -7.72
C TYR A 24 -7.63 10.10 -6.60
N SER A 25 -7.93 11.37 -6.86
CA SER A 25 -7.99 12.39 -5.83
C SER A 25 -9.13 12.13 -4.85
N ASN A 26 -9.01 12.61 -3.60
CA ASN A 26 -10.11 12.55 -2.63
C ASN A 26 -11.42 13.14 -3.20
N THR A 27 -11.31 14.21 -3.98
CA THR A 27 -12.46 14.86 -4.65
C THR A 27 -13.10 13.94 -5.69
N SER A 28 -12.31 13.32 -6.57
CA SER A 28 -12.80 12.41 -7.61
C SER A 28 -13.36 11.11 -7.03
N LEU A 29 -12.77 10.60 -5.96
CA LEU A 29 -13.26 9.38 -5.31
C LEU A 29 -14.60 9.61 -4.62
N SER A 30 -14.80 10.77 -3.99
CA SER A 30 -16.05 11.13 -3.30
C SER A 30 -17.22 11.28 -4.28
N GLY A 31 -17.00 11.91 -5.44
CA GLY A 31 -18.06 12.10 -6.45
C GLY A 31 -18.53 10.81 -7.14
N ASN A 32 -17.73 9.75 -7.12
CA ASN A 32 -18.08 8.46 -7.76
C ASN A 32 -18.97 7.54 -6.91
N SER A 33 -19.26 7.89 -5.65
CA SER A 33 -20.12 7.08 -4.76
C SER A 33 -21.62 7.27 -5.02
N GLU A 34 -22.03 8.25 -5.83
CA GLU A 34 -23.46 8.63 -6.00
C GLU A 34 -24.15 7.98 -7.22
N ALA A 35 -23.40 7.32 -8.11
CA ALA A 35 -24.01 6.68 -9.28
C ALA A 35 -24.67 5.35 -8.91
N PRO A 36 -25.91 5.07 -9.38
CA PRO A 36 -26.52 3.77 -9.19
C PRO A 36 -25.69 2.69 -9.90
N VAL A 37 -25.15 1.75 -9.13
CA VAL A 37 -24.34 0.64 -9.63
C VAL A 37 -25.25 -0.54 -9.96
N ASP A 38 -25.13 -1.11 -11.16
CA ASP A 38 -25.77 -2.39 -11.49
C ASP A 38 -25.23 -3.49 -10.55
N GLU A 39 -26.12 -4.15 -9.82
CA GLU A 39 -25.76 -5.20 -8.88
C GLU A 39 -25.06 -6.38 -9.56
N THR A 40 -25.38 -6.63 -10.82
CA THR A 40 -24.75 -7.68 -11.63
C THR A 40 -23.30 -7.35 -11.93
N ASP A 41 -23.05 -6.13 -12.40
CA ASP A 41 -21.69 -5.63 -12.66
C ASP A 41 -20.87 -5.56 -11.37
N ARG A 42 -21.49 -5.21 -10.24
CA ARG A 42 -20.84 -5.23 -8.91
C ARG A 42 -20.42 -6.64 -8.53
N ALA A 43 -21.28 -7.64 -8.71
CA ALA A 43 -20.98 -9.03 -8.39
C ALA A 43 -19.87 -9.60 -9.26
N ILE A 44 -19.92 -9.33 -10.58
CA ILE A 44 -18.87 -9.72 -11.53
C ILE A 44 -17.54 -9.05 -11.16
N GLY A 45 -17.55 -7.74 -10.90
CA GLY A 45 -16.36 -6.99 -10.50
C GLY A 45 -15.73 -7.50 -9.20
N ARG A 46 -16.56 -7.88 -8.21
CA ARG A 46 -16.11 -8.50 -6.96
C ARG A 46 -15.43 -9.84 -7.21
N ASP A 47 -16.04 -10.72 -7.98
CA ASP A 47 -15.50 -12.04 -8.32
C ASP A 47 -14.15 -11.94 -9.09
N VAL A 48 -14.06 -10.99 -10.03
CA VAL A 48 -12.80 -10.65 -10.70
C VAL A 48 -11.75 -10.14 -9.71
N ALA A 49 -12.12 -9.24 -8.79
CA ALA A 49 -11.20 -8.69 -7.80
C ALA A 49 -10.63 -9.77 -6.87
N LEU A 50 -11.48 -10.65 -6.32
CA LEU A 50 -11.06 -11.70 -5.40
C LEU A 50 -10.12 -12.71 -6.06
N ARG A 51 -10.45 -13.18 -7.27
CA ARG A 51 -9.54 -14.06 -8.04
C ARG A 51 -8.22 -13.38 -8.36
N THR A 52 -8.25 -12.08 -8.67
CA THR A 52 -7.02 -11.34 -8.95
C THR A 52 -6.17 -11.19 -7.69
N ILE A 53 -6.76 -10.95 -6.52
CA ILE A 53 -6.04 -10.94 -5.22
C ILE A 53 -5.35 -12.29 -5.00
N GLU A 54 -6.04 -13.41 -5.21
CA GLU A 54 -5.47 -14.75 -5.09
C GLU A 54 -4.27 -14.94 -6.04
N GLN A 55 -4.41 -14.55 -7.31
CA GLN A 55 -3.34 -14.62 -8.30
C GLN A 55 -2.11 -13.80 -7.90
N ILE A 56 -2.30 -12.57 -7.43
CA ILE A 56 -1.21 -11.70 -6.96
C ILE A 56 -0.52 -12.33 -5.74
N CYS A 57 -1.28 -12.90 -4.80
CA CYS A 57 -0.72 -13.58 -3.63
C CYS A 57 0.12 -14.81 -3.98
N MET A 58 -0.12 -15.43 -5.14
CA MET A 58 0.67 -16.58 -5.61
C MET A 58 1.99 -16.18 -6.29
N MET A 59 2.19 -14.90 -6.61
CA MET A 59 3.42 -14.41 -7.27
C MET A 59 4.65 -14.42 -6.35
N ASP A 60 4.45 -14.55 -5.03
CA ASP A 60 5.50 -14.57 -4.00
C ASP A 60 6.44 -15.81 -4.09
N HIS A 61 6.10 -16.81 -4.93
CA HIS A 61 6.83 -18.07 -5.02
C HIS A 61 8.07 -18.08 -5.94
N SER A 62 8.38 -17.01 -6.67
CA SER A 62 9.63 -16.96 -7.45
C SER A 62 10.81 -16.67 -6.53
N SER A 63 11.65 -17.68 -6.31
CA SER A 63 12.91 -17.57 -5.57
C SER A 63 13.73 -16.34 -5.99
N ILE A 64 14.52 -15.80 -5.06
CA ILE A 64 15.37 -14.60 -5.20
C ILE A 64 16.32 -14.64 -6.42
N GLU A 65 16.49 -15.80 -7.05
CA GLU A 65 17.42 -16.04 -8.15
C GLU A 65 16.75 -16.28 -9.52
N GLU A 66 15.42 -16.41 -9.60
CA GLU A 66 14.74 -16.58 -10.89
C GLU A 66 14.27 -15.23 -11.45
N PRO A 67 14.52 -14.92 -12.73
CA PRO A 67 14.01 -13.73 -13.36
C PRO A 67 12.49 -13.71 -13.22
N CYS A 68 11.96 -12.62 -12.66
CA CYS A 68 10.54 -12.35 -12.43
C CYS A 68 9.72 -12.97 -13.55
N ASN A 69 8.90 -13.96 -13.20
CA ASN A 69 8.20 -14.80 -14.18
C ASN A 69 7.29 -13.90 -15.02
N THR A 70 7.81 -13.48 -16.17
CA THR A 70 7.30 -12.31 -16.90
C THR A 70 5.89 -12.61 -17.44
N GLU A 71 5.58 -13.90 -17.58
CA GLU A 71 4.26 -14.41 -17.91
C GLU A 71 3.22 -14.07 -16.83
N LEU A 72 3.50 -14.31 -15.54
CA LEU A 72 2.59 -14.02 -14.42
C LEU A 72 2.25 -12.53 -14.31
N VAL A 73 3.25 -11.67 -14.49
CA VAL A 73 3.06 -10.21 -14.51
C VAL A 73 2.15 -9.79 -15.66
N ASN A 74 2.24 -10.44 -16.82
CA ASN A 74 1.42 -10.12 -17.99
C ASN A 74 -0.04 -10.59 -17.87
N TYR A 75 -0.35 -11.51 -16.96
CA TYR A 75 -1.73 -11.96 -16.72
C TYR A 75 -2.56 -10.98 -15.89
N ILE A 76 -1.93 -10.11 -15.10
CA ILE A 76 -2.65 -9.10 -14.31
C ILE A 76 -2.80 -7.85 -15.17
N THR A 77 -4.05 -7.55 -15.50
CA THR A 77 -4.42 -6.40 -16.33
C THR A 77 -4.75 -5.19 -15.47
N LEU A 78 -4.68 -4.00 -16.08
CA LEU A 78 -5.08 -2.76 -15.43
C LEU A 78 -6.53 -2.79 -14.93
N GLU A 79 -7.45 -3.40 -15.69
CA GLU A 79 -8.86 -3.46 -15.30
C GLU A 79 -9.07 -4.36 -14.06
N GLN A 80 -8.33 -5.46 -13.96
CA GLN A 80 -8.35 -6.29 -12.74
C GLN A 80 -7.87 -5.51 -11.50
N LEU A 81 -6.81 -4.70 -11.63
CA LEU A 81 -6.36 -3.82 -10.54
C LEU A 81 -7.41 -2.76 -10.18
N ARG A 82 -8.13 -2.22 -11.17
CA ARG A 82 -9.26 -1.30 -10.94
C ARG A 82 -10.42 -2.01 -10.21
N CYS A 83 -10.71 -3.27 -10.54
CA CYS A 83 -11.68 -4.08 -9.79
C CYS A 83 -11.27 -4.26 -8.33
N ILE A 84 -9.99 -4.57 -8.04
CA ILE A 84 -9.47 -4.62 -6.66
C ILE A 84 -9.63 -3.27 -5.96
N SER A 85 -9.25 -2.18 -6.61
CA SER A 85 -9.37 -0.82 -6.06
C SER A 85 -10.82 -0.45 -5.73
N LYS A 86 -11.78 -0.87 -6.58
CA LYS A 86 -13.22 -0.72 -6.33
C LYS A 86 -13.67 -1.58 -5.14
N LEU A 87 -13.21 -2.83 -5.05
CA LEU A 87 -13.54 -3.74 -3.94
C LEU A 87 -13.17 -3.14 -2.58
N ALA A 88 -12.01 -2.50 -2.47
CA ALA A 88 -11.55 -1.88 -1.22
C ALA A 88 -12.46 -0.74 -0.72
N ARG A 89 -13.34 -0.20 -1.58
CA ARG A 89 -14.31 0.84 -1.21
C ARG A 89 -15.60 0.26 -0.64
N CYS A 90 -15.80 -1.05 -0.73
CA CYS A 90 -17.00 -1.72 -0.26
C CYS A 90 -16.88 -2.06 1.24
N PRO A 91 -17.86 -1.64 2.08
CA PRO A 91 -17.90 -2.04 3.48
C PRO A 91 -17.91 -3.57 3.61
N GLY A 92 -17.08 -4.10 4.51
CA GLY A 92 -16.99 -5.54 4.80
C GLY A 92 -16.07 -6.34 3.86
N GLU A 93 -15.49 -5.73 2.83
CA GLU A 93 -14.56 -6.43 1.92
C GLU A 93 -13.08 -6.25 2.30
N LEU A 94 -12.76 -5.42 3.31
CA LEU A 94 -11.38 -5.16 3.72
C LEU A 94 -10.69 -6.39 4.28
N ASP A 95 -11.41 -7.35 4.86
CA ASP A 95 -10.82 -8.61 5.32
C ASP A 95 -10.07 -9.37 4.20
N ASN A 96 -10.49 -9.20 2.93
CA ASN A 96 -9.81 -9.79 1.78
C ASN A 96 -8.43 -9.16 1.48
N PHE A 97 -8.12 -8.01 2.09
CA PHE A 97 -6.84 -7.30 1.94
C PHE A 97 -5.86 -7.59 3.07
N ALA A 98 -6.28 -8.31 4.12
CA ALA A 98 -5.44 -8.64 5.29
C ALA A 98 -4.43 -9.78 4.98
N LEU A 99 -3.71 -9.66 3.85
CA LEU A 99 -2.86 -10.68 3.28
C LEU A 99 -1.45 -10.11 3.04
N PRO A 100 -0.44 -10.51 3.84
CA PRO A 100 0.95 -10.08 3.62
C PRO A 100 1.46 -10.41 2.20
N ARG A 101 1.07 -11.55 1.64
CA ARG A 101 1.45 -11.96 0.28
C ARG A 101 0.92 -11.02 -0.80
N LEU A 102 -0.20 -10.32 -0.55
CA LEU A 102 -0.73 -9.32 -1.49
C LEU A 102 0.25 -8.15 -1.63
N VAL A 103 0.91 -7.75 -0.53
CA VAL A 103 1.96 -6.73 -0.55
C VAL A 103 3.14 -7.19 -1.41
N ALA A 104 3.65 -8.40 -1.16
CA ALA A 104 4.78 -8.98 -1.89
C ALA A 104 4.51 -9.10 -3.40
N GLY A 105 3.32 -9.57 -3.77
CA GLY A 105 2.90 -9.70 -5.16
C GLY A 105 2.77 -8.34 -5.85
N CYS A 106 2.17 -7.35 -5.19
CA CYS A 106 2.09 -5.98 -5.72
C CYS A 106 3.48 -5.33 -5.86
N VAL A 107 4.41 -5.57 -4.94
CA VAL A 107 5.81 -5.12 -5.08
C VAL A 107 6.44 -5.75 -6.32
N THR A 108 6.22 -7.05 -6.54
CA THR A 108 6.71 -7.78 -7.73
C THR A 108 6.14 -7.19 -9.02
N LEU A 109 4.84 -6.88 -9.04
CA LEU A 109 4.20 -6.18 -10.16
C LEU A 109 4.77 -4.78 -10.40
N MET A 110 5.16 -4.05 -9.35
CA MET A 110 5.75 -2.71 -9.52
C MET A 110 7.16 -2.78 -10.12
N VAL A 111 7.98 -3.77 -9.74
CA VAL A 111 9.37 -3.91 -10.25
C VAL A 111 9.42 -4.10 -11.78
N SER A 112 8.41 -4.76 -12.35
CA SER A 112 8.36 -5.08 -13.79
C SER A 112 8.05 -3.88 -14.68
N ILE A 113 7.59 -2.76 -14.12
CA ILE A 113 7.14 -1.58 -14.88
C ILE A 113 8.33 -0.67 -15.16
N LYS A 114 8.50 -0.26 -16.43
CA LYS A 114 9.55 0.67 -16.88
C LYS A 114 8.92 1.88 -17.57
N PRO A 115 9.52 3.09 -17.52
CA PRO A 115 10.76 3.42 -16.84
C PRO A 115 10.62 3.53 -15.31
N SER A 116 9.40 3.67 -14.79
CA SER A 116 9.11 3.83 -13.37
C SER A 116 7.71 3.29 -13.05
N PRO A 117 7.49 2.56 -11.94
CA PRO A 117 6.15 2.09 -11.57
C PRO A 117 5.15 3.23 -11.37
N PHE A 118 5.59 4.36 -10.81
CA PHE A 118 4.73 5.52 -10.59
C PHE A 118 4.52 6.35 -11.85
N HIS A 119 5.21 6.07 -12.96
CA HIS A 119 4.94 6.80 -14.19
C HIS A 119 3.57 6.43 -14.78
N TYR A 120 3.05 5.23 -14.49
CA TYR A 120 1.79 4.74 -15.04
C TYR A 120 0.78 4.39 -13.94
N GLU A 121 -0.49 4.50 -14.31
CA GLU A 121 -1.64 4.17 -13.46
C GLU A 121 -1.54 2.77 -12.84
N TYR A 122 -1.09 1.79 -13.63
CA TYR A 122 -0.93 0.41 -13.17
C TYR A 122 -0.08 0.30 -11.90
N GLY A 123 1.12 0.89 -11.91
CA GLY A 123 2.03 0.80 -10.75
C GLY A 123 1.53 1.62 -9.57
N TYR A 124 0.81 2.72 -9.83
CA TYR A 124 0.09 3.43 -8.77
C TYR A 124 -0.99 2.57 -8.11
N LEU A 125 -1.80 1.85 -8.88
CA LEU A 125 -2.83 0.96 -8.32
C LEU A 125 -2.21 -0.16 -7.50
N CYS A 126 -1.11 -0.77 -7.95
CA CYS A 126 -0.35 -1.72 -7.13
C CYS A 126 0.08 -1.09 -5.80
N PHE A 127 0.63 0.13 -5.83
CA PHE A 127 1.03 0.84 -4.62
C PHE A 127 -0.15 1.14 -3.69
N ARG A 128 -1.28 1.59 -4.24
CA ARG A 128 -2.51 1.84 -3.48
C ARG A 128 -3.01 0.55 -2.80
N ILE A 129 -2.97 -0.59 -3.48
CA ILE A 129 -3.33 -1.89 -2.93
C ILE A 129 -2.36 -2.30 -1.81
N ILE A 130 -1.05 -2.06 -1.96
CA ILE A 130 -0.05 -2.27 -0.89
C ILE A 130 -0.44 -1.48 0.36
N VAL A 131 -0.75 -0.19 0.22
CA VAL A 131 -1.11 0.68 1.34
C VAL A 131 -2.37 0.16 2.04
N ILE A 132 -3.41 -0.20 1.29
CA ILE A 132 -4.65 -0.78 1.84
C ILE A 132 -4.34 -2.08 2.60
N ALA A 133 -3.57 -2.98 1.98
CA ALA A 133 -3.23 -4.28 2.57
C ALA A 133 -2.42 -4.14 3.86
N ILE A 134 -1.44 -3.23 3.90
CA ILE A 134 -0.64 -2.95 5.11
C ILE A 134 -1.54 -2.43 6.24
N ASN A 135 -2.34 -1.40 5.99
CA ASN A 135 -3.22 -0.83 7.02
C ASN A 135 -4.22 -1.88 7.53
N THR A 136 -4.78 -2.68 6.63
CA THR A 136 -5.69 -3.78 6.98
C THR A 136 -4.98 -4.87 7.81
N CYS A 137 -3.77 -5.27 7.43
CA CYS A 137 -2.97 -6.24 8.20
C CYS A 137 -2.67 -5.72 9.60
N LEU A 138 -2.28 -4.45 9.73
CA LEU A 138 -2.01 -3.81 11.02
C LEU A 138 -3.25 -3.79 11.90
N LEU A 139 -4.41 -3.40 11.38
CA LEU A 139 -5.65 -3.41 12.14
C LEU A 139 -6.08 -4.82 12.56
N LYS A 140 -5.91 -5.81 11.68
CA LYS A 140 -6.27 -7.22 11.99
C LYS A 140 -5.35 -7.85 13.02
N HIS A 141 -4.08 -7.44 13.04
CA HIS A 141 -3.13 -7.85 14.07
C HIS A 141 -3.33 -7.08 15.38
N GLY A 142 -3.65 -5.79 15.26
CA GLY A 142 -4.00 -4.87 16.33
C GLY A 142 -5.31 -5.19 17.06
N ARG A 143 -6.06 -6.17 16.57
CA ARG A 143 -7.38 -6.59 17.07
C ARG A 143 -7.44 -8.11 17.10
N ASP A 144 -8.59 -8.67 17.45
CA ASP A 144 -8.79 -10.11 17.34
C ASP A 144 -8.78 -10.54 15.86
N SER A 145 -7.74 -11.29 15.47
CA SER A 145 -7.56 -11.82 14.12
C SER A 145 -8.70 -12.73 13.62
N THR A 146 -9.51 -13.26 14.53
CA THR A 146 -10.64 -14.16 14.23
C THR A 146 -11.94 -13.41 13.96
N GLU A 147 -12.02 -12.14 14.36
CA GLU A 147 -13.19 -11.32 14.13
C GLU A 147 -13.13 -10.59 12.78
N PRO A 148 -14.28 -10.39 12.11
CA PRO A 148 -14.33 -9.53 10.93
C PRO A 148 -13.88 -8.12 11.25
N LEU A 149 -13.15 -7.49 10.33
CA LEU A 149 -12.71 -6.11 10.48
C LEU A 149 -13.91 -5.16 10.46
N ARG A 150 -14.26 -4.65 11.64
CA ARG A 150 -15.28 -3.61 11.81
C ARG A 150 -14.62 -2.26 12.00
N ILE A 151 -14.61 -1.47 10.94
CA ILE A 151 -14.10 -0.09 10.97
C ILE A 151 -15.27 0.83 11.31
N PRO A 152 -15.19 1.61 12.41
CA PRO A 152 -16.20 2.61 12.73
C PRO A 152 -16.34 3.62 11.57
N THR A 153 -17.57 4.02 11.27
CA THR A 153 -17.85 4.99 10.21
C THR A 153 -17.82 6.40 10.78
N TYR A 154 -16.76 7.14 10.50
CA TYR A 154 -16.65 8.57 10.80
C TYR A 154 -17.04 9.41 9.59
N PHE A 155 -16.68 8.93 8.39
CA PHE A 155 -16.89 9.62 7.13
C PHE A 155 -17.88 8.86 6.25
N PRO A 156 -19.19 9.17 6.32
CA PRO A 156 -20.17 8.55 5.43
C PRO A 156 -19.76 8.82 3.98
N ASN A 157 -19.59 7.75 3.20
CA ASN A 157 -19.13 7.73 1.80
C ASN A 157 -17.61 7.72 1.56
N ASN A 158 -16.77 7.73 2.60
CA ASN A 158 -15.32 7.59 2.45
C ASN A 158 -14.72 6.57 3.42
N TYR A 159 -15.06 5.30 3.16
CA TYR A 159 -14.65 4.17 3.99
C TYR A 159 -13.13 3.94 4.07
N LEU A 160 -12.39 4.32 3.02
CA LEU A 160 -10.92 4.25 3.07
C LEU A 160 -10.34 5.30 4.04
N THR A 161 -10.94 6.48 4.15
CA THR A 161 -10.53 7.45 5.18
C THR A 161 -10.80 6.95 6.59
N ASP A 162 -11.89 6.21 6.80
CA ASP A 162 -12.14 5.54 8.08
C ASP A 162 -11.02 4.52 8.38
N LEU A 163 -10.61 3.72 7.38
CA LEU A 163 -9.48 2.79 7.50
C LEU A 163 -8.16 3.49 7.87
N TRP A 164 -7.83 4.59 7.19
CA TRP A 164 -6.62 5.38 7.48
C TRP A 164 -6.64 5.95 8.89
N THR A 165 -7.80 6.48 9.30
CA THR A 165 -8.04 7.06 10.62
C THR A 165 -7.84 6.02 11.73
N GLU A 166 -8.49 4.86 11.60
CA GLU A 166 -8.37 3.79 12.60
C GLU A 166 -6.95 3.26 12.69
N THR A 167 -6.24 3.18 11.57
CA THR A 167 -4.84 2.75 11.58
C THR A 167 -3.97 3.77 12.28
N ALA A 168 -4.14 5.07 12.01
CA ALA A 168 -3.43 6.12 12.72
C ALA A 168 -3.71 6.09 14.24
N ILE A 169 -4.97 5.92 14.65
CA ILE A 169 -5.33 5.80 16.09
C ILE A 169 -4.61 4.61 16.74
N LEU A 170 -4.62 3.45 16.08
CA LEU A 170 -3.91 2.26 16.56
C LEU A 170 -2.40 2.53 16.72
N LEU A 171 -1.78 3.15 15.72
CA LEU A 171 -0.35 3.46 15.74
C LEU A 171 0.01 4.50 16.80
N LYS A 172 -0.84 5.51 17.03
CA LYS A 172 -0.64 6.49 18.10
C LYS A 172 -0.62 5.82 19.47
N ALA A 173 -1.57 4.91 19.71
CA ALA A 173 -1.62 4.13 20.95
C ALA A 173 -0.38 3.25 21.12
N GLU A 174 0.08 2.61 20.04
CA GLU A 174 1.29 1.79 20.02
C GLU A 174 2.56 2.60 20.32
N LEU A 175 2.76 3.73 19.65
CA LEU A 175 3.93 4.60 19.84
C LEU A 175 3.98 5.23 21.23
N ALA A 176 2.81 5.55 21.79
CA ALA A 176 2.69 6.06 23.15
C ALA A 176 2.83 4.97 24.23
N GLY A 177 2.98 3.70 23.84
CA GLY A 177 3.10 2.56 24.76
C GLY A 177 1.80 2.21 25.50
N TYR A 178 0.65 2.69 25.00
CA TYR A 178 -0.68 2.39 25.55
C TYR A 178 -1.33 1.15 24.93
N SER A 179 -0.72 0.62 23.86
CA SER A 179 -1.07 -0.65 23.25
C SER A 179 0.08 -1.62 23.49
N GLU A 180 -0.24 -2.76 24.11
CA GLU A 180 0.67 -3.93 24.18
C GLU A 180 0.47 -4.86 22.98
N VAL A 181 -0.32 -4.45 21.99
CA VAL A 181 -0.88 -5.35 20.97
C VAL A 181 0.21 -5.90 20.04
N PHE A 182 1.29 -5.17 19.81
CA PHE A 182 2.41 -5.68 19.02
C PHE A 182 3.59 -6.21 19.87
N PHE A 183 3.65 -5.93 21.19
CA PHE A 183 4.86 -6.13 21.99
C PHE A 183 4.75 -6.90 23.33
N GLU A 184 3.58 -7.36 23.80
CA GLU A 184 3.50 -8.36 24.90
C GLU A 184 3.79 -9.80 24.43
N LYS A 185 4.92 -10.00 23.76
CA LYS A 185 5.58 -11.32 23.69
C LYS A 185 7.10 -11.15 23.71
N THR A 186 7.58 -10.52 24.78
CA THR A 186 8.97 -10.62 25.26
C THR A 186 9.30 -11.99 25.84
N ASP A 187 8.43 -12.99 25.71
CA ASP A 187 8.84 -14.38 25.71
C ASP A 187 9.39 -14.74 24.32
N MET A 188 10.67 -14.42 24.13
CA MET A 188 11.55 -15.16 23.20
C MET A 188 11.69 -16.61 23.68
N ARG A 189 10.57 -17.35 23.74
CA ARG A 189 10.60 -18.76 23.39
C ARG A 189 10.63 -18.80 21.88
N SER A 190 11.83 -19.01 21.37
CA SER A 190 12.12 -19.55 20.05
C SER A 190 11.09 -20.63 19.72
N GLY A 191 10.03 -20.22 19.03
CA GLY A 191 9.02 -21.06 18.44
C GLY A 191 9.08 -20.82 16.92
N PRO A 192 8.95 -21.85 16.06
CA PRO A 192 9.43 -21.77 14.68
C PRO A 192 8.57 -20.91 13.71
N ARG A 193 7.78 -19.92 14.18
CA ARG A 193 6.72 -19.32 13.34
C ARG A 193 6.52 -17.80 13.42
N THR A 194 7.24 -17.05 14.24
CA THR A 194 7.04 -15.58 14.36
C THR A 194 8.11 -14.71 13.67
N ALA A 195 9.12 -15.33 13.06
CA ALA A 195 9.75 -14.80 11.85
C ALA A 195 9.16 -15.62 10.68
N PRO A 196 8.34 -15.06 9.75
CA PRO A 196 8.76 -14.00 8.82
C PRO A 196 7.59 -13.10 8.28
N TYR A 197 6.75 -12.48 9.12
CA TYR A 197 5.63 -11.64 8.62
C TYR A 197 6.11 -10.41 7.84
N LEU A 198 7.24 -9.81 8.24
CA LEU A 198 7.84 -8.64 7.58
C LEU A 198 8.79 -9.01 6.44
N GLU A 199 9.44 -10.19 6.51
CA GLU A 199 10.27 -10.72 5.42
C GLU A 199 9.43 -11.13 4.21
N ALA A 200 8.20 -11.60 4.44
CA ALA A 200 7.24 -11.90 3.38
C ALA A 200 6.75 -10.65 2.63
N LEU A 201 6.99 -9.43 3.11
CA LEU A 201 6.46 -8.19 2.50
C LEU A 201 7.39 -7.57 1.45
N ARG A 202 8.60 -8.12 1.22
CA ARG A 202 9.59 -7.56 0.28
C ARG A 202 9.89 -6.07 0.56
N LEU A 203 9.97 -5.70 1.84
CA LEU A 203 10.08 -4.30 2.30
C LEU A 203 11.38 -3.63 1.86
N ASP A 204 12.46 -4.39 1.70
CA ASP A 204 13.72 -3.93 1.15
C ASP A 204 13.54 -3.43 -0.30
N VAL A 205 12.85 -4.22 -1.13
CA VAL A 205 12.55 -3.88 -2.51
C VAL A 205 11.57 -2.70 -2.58
N LEU A 206 10.54 -2.69 -1.73
CA LEU A 206 9.58 -1.58 -1.67
C LEU A 206 10.28 -0.27 -1.28
N LEU A 207 11.15 -0.30 -0.26
CA LEU A 207 11.91 0.87 0.18
C LEU A 207 12.81 1.41 -0.94
N ALA A 208 13.55 0.53 -1.61
CA ALA A 208 14.38 0.89 -2.75
C ALA A 208 13.55 1.48 -3.90
N LEU A 209 12.43 0.84 -4.26
CA LEU A 209 11.52 1.34 -5.30
C LEU A 209 11.00 2.75 -4.99
N LEU A 210 10.57 3.01 -3.75
CA LEU A 210 10.09 4.32 -3.34
C LEU A 210 11.20 5.37 -3.40
N HIS A 211 12.42 5.01 -3.00
CA HIS A 211 13.57 5.90 -3.01
C HIS A 211 14.03 6.25 -4.44
N ASP A 212 14.20 5.24 -5.28
CA ASP A 212 14.66 5.40 -6.66
C ASP A 212 13.65 6.21 -7.49
N ASN A 213 12.37 6.08 -7.16
CA ASN A 213 11.28 6.78 -7.84
C ASN A 213 10.76 7.99 -7.06
N GLN A 214 11.57 8.55 -6.14
CA GLN A 214 11.18 9.62 -5.22
C GLN A 214 10.53 10.84 -5.90
N LYS A 215 10.90 11.18 -7.15
CA LYS A 215 10.29 12.31 -7.88
C LYS A 215 8.82 12.03 -8.23
N ASN A 216 8.57 10.88 -8.85
CA ASN A 216 7.22 10.47 -9.22
C ASN A 216 6.38 10.19 -7.97
N PHE A 217 6.97 9.59 -6.94
CA PHE A 217 6.33 9.41 -5.65
C PHE A 217 5.90 10.75 -5.02
N THR A 218 6.76 11.78 -5.05
CA THR A 218 6.39 13.12 -4.58
C THR A 218 5.23 13.74 -5.36
N ILE A 219 5.24 13.63 -6.69
CA ILE A 219 4.13 14.12 -7.53
C ILE A 219 2.83 13.39 -7.14
N LEU A 220 2.91 12.07 -6.94
CA LEU A 220 1.77 11.29 -6.54
C LEU A 220 1.18 11.73 -5.20
N LEU A 221 2.03 11.89 -4.17
CA LEU A 221 1.59 12.32 -2.84
C LEU A 221 0.82 13.64 -2.94
N LYS A 222 1.38 14.60 -3.67
CA LYS A 222 0.79 15.92 -3.86
C LYS A 222 -0.55 15.88 -4.62
N GLU A 223 -0.59 15.17 -5.75
CA GLU A 223 -1.69 15.29 -6.71
C GLU A 223 -2.85 14.31 -6.43
N ALA A 224 -2.56 13.08 -5.97
CA ALA A 224 -3.59 12.11 -5.61
C ALA A 224 -4.13 12.38 -4.19
N ASN A 225 -3.28 12.74 -3.23
CA ASN A 225 -3.67 13.13 -1.87
C ASN A 225 -4.81 12.27 -1.25
N SER A 226 -4.73 10.94 -1.41
CA SER A 226 -5.84 10.01 -1.06
C SER A 226 -5.38 8.67 -0.47
N LEU A 227 -4.16 8.65 0.06
CA LEU A 227 -3.53 7.46 0.66
C LEU A 227 -3.23 7.74 2.13
N GLY A 228 -3.68 6.86 3.04
CA GLY A 228 -3.22 6.87 4.43
C GLY A 228 -1.93 6.08 4.56
N LEU A 229 -0.81 6.78 4.68
CA LEU A 229 0.53 6.19 4.61
C LEU A 229 1.15 5.93 5.97
N SER A 230 0.55 6.42 7.07
CA SER A 230 1.00 6.15 8.45
C SER A 230 1.38 4.68 8.70
N GLY A 231 0.53 3.73 8.30
CA GLY A 231 0.81 2.29 8.38
C GLY A 231 2.04 1.83 7.61
N LEU A 232 2.22 2.33 6.37
CA LEU A 232 3.40 2.02 5.57
C LEU A 232 4.67 2.63 6.20
N MET A 233 4.60 3.88 6.67
CA MET A 233 5.74 4.55 7.29
C MET A 233 6.17 3.83 8.56
N TYR A 234 5.22 3.44 9.41
CA TYR A 234 5.50 2.65 10.62
C TYR A 234 6.14 1.30 10.30
N VAL A 235 5.58 0.55 9.35
CA VAL A 235 6.14 -0.77 8.96
C VAL A 235 7.56 -0.63 8.40
N LEU A 236 7.81 0.39 7.57
CA LEU A 236 9.16 0.68 7.06
C LEU A 236 10.10 1.11 8.18
N LEU A 237 9.66 1.92 9.14
CA LEU A 237 10.46 2.30 10.31
C LEU A 237 10.90 1.07 11.09
N LYS A 238 9.96 0.19 11.45
CA LYS A 238 10.27 -1.06 12.17
C LYS A 238 11.17 -1.99 11.38
N PHE A 239 10.99 -2.05 10.06
CA PHE A 239 11.90 -2.78 9.19
C PHE A 239 13.32 -2.20 9.21
N VAL A 240 13.47 -0.87 9.10
CA VAL A 240 14.77 -0.19 9.19
C VAL A 240 15.42 -0.43 10.55
N GLU A 241 14.69 -0.23 11.66
CA GLU A 241 15.19 -0.46 13.03
C GLU A 241 15.69 -1.89 13.24
N LYS A 242 14.94 -2.90 12.78
CA LYS A 242 15.31 -4.32 12.88
C LYS A 242 16.65 -4.60 12.20
N ASN A 243 16.89 -4.04 11.01
CA ASN A 243 18.08 -4.33 10.22
C ASN A 243 19.36 -3.62 10.72
N LYS A 244 19.26 -2.71 11.70
CA LYS A 244 20.42 -2.00 12.24
C LYS A 244 21.40 -2.93 12.96
N ALA A 245 20.89 -3.95 13.65
CA ALA A 245 21.71 -4.85 14.46
C ALA A 245 22.64 -5.75 13.63
N ASP A 246 22.31 -5.97 12.35
CA ASP A 246 22.94 -6.97 11.50
C ASP A 246 23.98 -6.39 10.51
N MET A 247 24.24 -5.08 10.53
CA MET A 247 25.06 -4.38 9.52
C MET A 247 26.04 -3.36 10.10
N SER A 248 27.08 -3.02 9.33
CA SER A 248 27.94 -1.88 9.67
C SER A 248 27.14 -0.57 9.56
N GLU A 249 27.58 0.46 10.28
CA GLU A 249 26.89 1.76 10.31
C GLU A 249 26.77 2.38 8.91
N GLU A 250 27.83 2.33 8.10
CA GLU A 250 27.85 2.85 6.73
C GLU A 250 26.83 2.11 5.84
N GLN A 251 26.84 0.78 5.87
CA GLN A 251 25.92 -0.03 5.07
C GLN A 251 24.47 0.18 5.49
N TYR A 252 24.21 0.26 6.80
CA TYR A 252 22.89 0.56 7.35
C TYR A 252 22.39 1.93 6.90
N GLN A 253 23.26 2.95 6.95
CA GLN A 253 22.91 4.31 6.54
C GLN A 253 22.53 4.37 5.06
N GLU A 254 23.37 3.82 4.18
CA GLU A 254 23.16 3.86 2.74
C GLU A 254 21.95 3.04 2.29
N ARG A 255 21.78 1.83 2.83
CA ARG A 255 20.76 0.89 2.36
C ARG A 255 19.38 1.14 2.94
N PHE A 256 19.29 1.64 4.17
CA PHE A 256 18.02 1.71 4.90
C PHE A 256 17.70 3.11 5.41
N LEU A 257 18.59 3.71 6.20
CA LEU A 257 18.27 4.96 6.91
C LEU A 257 18.06 6.14 5.96
N ILE A 258 18.98 6.35 5.00
CA ILE A 258 18.89 7.45 4.03
C ILE A 258 17.66 7.28 3.12
N PRO A 259 17.41 6.09 2.53
CA PRO A 259 16.19 5.85 1.77
C PRO A 259 14.92 6.16 2.54
N TYR A 260 14.78 5.59 3.73
CA TYR A 260 13.60 5.79 4.58
C TYR A 260 13.40 7.25 4.94
N THR A 261 14.44 7.90 5.48
CA THR A 261 14.39 9.31 5.91
C THR A 261 13.93 10.23 4.76
N ARG A 262 14.43 10.01 3.54
CA ARG A 262 14.05 10.80 2.36
C ARG A 262 12.60 10.59 1.93
N ILE A 263 12.07 9.38 2.06
CA ILE A 263 10.67 9.07 1.76
C ILE A 263 9.78 9.67 2.84
N PHE A 264 10.14 9.47 4.11
CA PHE A 264 9.42 9.97 5.26
C PHE A 264 9.27 11.50 5.23
N TYR A 265 10.35 12.25 4.97
CA TYR A 265 10.23 13.71 4.85
C TYR A 265 9.35 14.17 3.69
N ARG A 266 9.30 13.42 2.58
CA ARG A 266 8.40 13.75 1.46
C ARG A 266 6.96 13.49 1.82
N TYR A 267 6.70 12.38 2.49
CA TYR A 267 5.40 12.09 3.07
C TYR A 267 4.96 13.23 4.00
N ARG A 268 5.83 13.67 4.93
CA ARG A 268 5.56 14.81 5.82
C ARG A 268 5.30 16.15 5.14
N LEU A 269 5.74 16.34 3.89
CA LEU A 269 5.45 17.56 3.13
C LEU A 269 4.05 17.56 2.51
N PHE A 270 3.47 16.38 2.30
CA PHE A 270 2.20 16.19 1.60
C PHE A 270 1.29 15.25 2.39
N VAL A 271 1.35 15.34 3.71
CA VAL A 271 0.50 14.59 4.62
C VAL A 271 -0.94 14.93 4.25
N PRO A 272 -1.76 13.93 3.94
CA PRO A 272 -3.15 14.20 3.68
C PRO A 272 -3.81 14.75 4.95
N ASP A 273 -4.75 15.70 4.78
CA ASP A 273 -5.54 16.28 5.85
C ASP A 273 -6.54 15.25 6.43
N PHE A 274 -6.04 14.19 7.04
CA PHE A 274 -6.82 13.28 7.86
C PHE A 274 -6.63 13.69 9.32
N PRO A 275 -7.71 13.87 10.11
CA PRO A 275 -7.63 14.51 11.43
C PRO A 275 -6.65 13.86 12.41
N PHE A 276 -6.34 12.57 12.23
CA PHE A 276 -5.51 11.79 13.15
C PHE A 276 -4.17 11.36 12.56
N GLU A 277 -3.96 11.45 11.25
CA GLU A 277 -2.68 11.11 10.62
C GLU A 277 -1.62 12.17 10.95
N LEU A 278 -2.02 13.45 11.00
CA LEU A 278 -1.18 14.57 11.46
C LEU A 278 -0.74 14.44 12.92
N ASP A 279 -1.57 13.84 13.75
CA ASP A 279 -1.31 13.64 15.19
C ASP A 279 -0.30 12.50 15.43
N THR A 280 -0.38 11.41 14.65
CA THR A 280 0.60 10.30 14.73
C THR A 280 2.01 10.70 14.34
N GLU A 281 2.19 11.79 13.59
CA GLU A 281 3.50 12.23 13.10
C GLU A 281 4.35 12.99 14.10
N VAL A 282 3.76 13.47 15.19
CA VAL A 282 4.54 14.04 16.30
C VAL A 282 5.33 12.92 17.00
N ASP A 283 4.82 11.69 16.93
CA ASP A 283 5.30 10.53 17.68
C ASP A 283 6.07 9.50 16.80
N LEU A 284 6.05 9.65 15.46
CA LEU A 284 6.85 8.90 14.46
C LEU A 284 8.18 9.60 14.13
#